data_AF-A0A7C4HL54-F1
#
_entry.id   AF-A0A7C4HL54-F1
#
_cell.length_a   1.000
_cell.length_b   1.000
_cell.length_c   1.000
_cell.angle_alpha   90.00
_cell.angle_beta   90.00
_cell.angle_gamma   90.00
#
_symmetry.space_group_name_H-M   'P 1'
#
loop_
_entity.id
_entity.type
_entity.pdbx_description
1 polymer ?
#
loop_
_entity_poly.entity_id
_entity_poly.type
_entity_poly.pdbx_seq_one_letter_code
_entity_poly.pdbx_strand_id
1 'polypeptide(L)'
;MEDHRDHAGHRAALVLPAALFIHAHTGSFLPTTYLGKIISGAADSSRRGLAERLFFSSLSLGDGWVKLAWPLKALAPALAAGVVWQVGSAVKAARDPGAPLWPAFGWVLLAGYLFLPGVYGFSFPVHPPFGGYYVRYIAPVQAVFIIVGMAGLVELGRFFAEKYSPPEKRRRAGAVAAAAAVIAFQGWMWSFQFPAALEVFRREVTLNTGLRREAGLWLNAHAPPTERVMVGYTGLGVVGYYADRYCLDVGALINPDIFPYYRSAGRAMEKRRQAILDYMRDRDARWYVSFFFPTGANPLVADPSNDPRFIEAARLGRDPSGPDDNYTQVRIFKVDWR
;
A
#
# COMPACT_ATOMS: atom_id res chain seq x y z
N MET A 1 -23.53 -28.45 23.12
CA MET A 1 -23.90 -27.74 21.87
C MET A 1 -24.09 -26.30 22.27
N GLU A 2 -23.01 -25.52 22.27
CA GLU A 2 -23.07 -24.08 22.56
C GLU A 2 -23.49 -23.31 21.30
N ASP A 3 -24.36 -22.34 21.53
CA ASP A 3 -25.10 -21.57 20.55
C ASP A 3 -24.19 -20.52 19.86
N HIS A 4 -23.69 -20.86 18.67
CA HIS A 4 -22.82 -19.98 17.88
C HIS A 4 -23.56 -18.84 17.14
N ARG A 5 -24.81 -18.50 17.50
CA ARG A 5 -25.65 -17.59 16.71
C ARG A 5 -25.42 -16.09 16.92
N ASP A 6 -24.63 -15.65 17.89
CA ASP A 6 -24.61 -14.22 18.28
C ASP A 6 -23.41 -13.37 17.81
N HIS A 7 -22.42 -13.93 17.11
CA HIS A 7 -21.21 -13.16 16.77
C HIS A 7 -21.36 -12.20 15.58
N ALA A 8 -22.42 -12.31 14.79
CA ALA A 8 -22.64 -11.42 13.64
C ALA A 8 -23.07 -9.99 14.09
N GLY A 9 -23.89 -9.89 15.13
CA GLY A 9 -24.38 -8.61 15.66
C GLY A 9 -23.28 -7.73 16.25
N HIS A 10 -22.31 -8.35 16.94
CA HIS A 10 -21.22 -7.60 17.59
C HIS A 10 -20.19 -7.04 16.60
N ARG A 11 -20.02 -7.64 15.42
CA ARG A 11 -19.08 -7.12 14.40
C ARG A 11 -19.66 -5.92 13.65
N ALA A 12 -20.96 -5.94 13.35
CA ALA A 12 -21.65 -4.77 12.77
C ALA A 12 -21.66 -3.58 13.74
N ALA A 13 -21.73 -3.84 15.05
CA ALA A 13 -21.73 -2.82 16.10
C ALA A 13 -20.42 -2.01 16.20
N LEU A 14 -19.29 -2.50 15.67
CA LEU A 14 -18.01 -1.75 15.69
C LEU A 14 -17.70 -1.07 14.34
N VAL A 15 -18.07 -1.70 13.23
CA VAL A 15 -17.77 -1.18 11.89
C VAL A 15 -18.59 0.08 11.61
N LEU A 16 -19.87 0.11 11.97
CA LEU A 16 -20.74 1.24 11.67
C LEU A 16 -20.37 2.50 12.48
N PRO A 17 -20.15 2.46 13.81
CA PRO A 17 -19.68 3.64 14.54
C PRO A 17 -18.31 4.13 14.08
N ALA A 18 -17.37 3.23 13.76
CA ALA A 18 -16.08 3.63 13.21
C ALA A 18 -16.21 4.31 11.84
N ALA A 19 -17.03 3.74 10.94
CA ALA A 19 -17.29 4.31 9.63
C ALA A 19 -17.97 5.68 9.71
N LEU A 20 -18.96 5.83 10.60
CA LEU A 20 -19.65 7.10 10.86
C LEU A 20 -18.72 8.14 11.51
N PHE A 21 -17.86 7.72 12.45
CA PHE A 21 -16.84 8.59 13.04
C PHE A 21 -15.87 9.11 11.99
N ILE A 22 -15.33 8.22 11.14
CA ILE A 22 -14.43 8.59 10.04
C ILE A 22 -15.16 9.54 9.08
N HIS A 23 -16.41 9.24 8.72
CA HIS A 23 -17.19 10.09 7.82
C HIS A 23 -17.44 11.48 8.41
N ALA A 24 -17.84 11.58 9.67
CA ALA A 24 -18.07 12.85 10.36
C ALA A 24 -16.83 13.75 10.40
N HIS A 25 -15.62 13.17 10.53
CA HIS A 25 -14.37 13.93 10.65
C HIS A 25 -13.68 14.19 9.31
N THR A 26 -13.93 13.36 8.29
CA THR A 26 -13.16 13.43 7.03
C THR A 26 -14.01 13.71 5.79
N GLY A 27 -15.33 13.55 5.88
CA GLY A 27 -16.25 13.55 4.75
C GLY A 27 -16.16 12.26 3.90
N SER A 28 -15.48 11.21 4.39
CA SER A 28 -15.22 9.97 3.66
C SER A 28 -15.41 8.75 4.56
N PHE A 29 -15.82 7.61 4.01
CA PHE A 29 -15.83 6.33 4.73
C PHE A 29 -14.48 5.61 4.70
N LEU A 30 -13.48 6.21 4.04
CA LEU A 30 -12.12 5.66 3.96
C LEU A 30 -11.32 6.04 5.21
N PRO A 31 -10.50 5.14 5.77
CA PRO A 31 -9.61 5.45 6.89
C PRO A 31 -8.77 6.71 6.63
N THR A 32 -8.51 7.51 7.67
CA THR A 32 -7.76 8.78 7.58
C THR A 32 -6.40 8.62 6.92
N THR A 33 -5.65 7.56 7.26
CA THR A 33 -4.36 7.22 6.65
C THR A 33 -4.46 6.95 5.14
N TYR A 34 -5.61 6.43 4.69
CA TYR A 34 -5.89 6.17 3.29
C TYR A 34 -6.23 7.45 2.55
N LEU A 35 -7.07 8.28 3.16
CA LEU A 35 -7.43 9.58 2.62
C LEU A 35 -6.21 10.51 2.55
N GLY A 36 -5.31 10.46 3.55
CA GLY A 36 -4.06 11.21 3.56
C GLY A 36 -3.16 10.89 2.37
N LYS A 37 -3.02 9.61 2.01
CA LYS A 37 -2.27 9.22 0.80
C LYS A 37 -2.90 9.69 -0.50
N ILE A 38 -4.23 9.70 -0.59
CA ILE A 38 -4.93 10.20 -1.78
C ILE A 38 -4.78 11.71 -1.86
N ILE A 39 -5.07 12.43 -0.78
CA ILE A 39 -5.08 13.90 -0.76
C ILE A 39 -3.66 14.45 -0.90
N SER A 40 -2.68 13.82 -0.25
CA SER A 40 -1.25 14.13 -0.45
C SER A 40 -0.73 13.65 -1.81
N GLY A 41 -1.38 12.73 -2.52
CA GLY A 41 -0.97 12.39 -3.90
C GLY A 41 -1.55 13.37 -4.92
N ALA A 42 -2.86 13.61 -4.79
CA ALA A 42 -3.68 14.43 -5.68
C ALA A 42 -5.01 14.76 -4.99
N ALA A 43 -5.16 15.94 -4.39
CA ALA A 43 -6.35 16.31 -3.63
C ALA A 43 -7.68 16.14 -4.39
N ASP A 44 -7.68 16.46 -5.68
CA ASP A 44 -8.86 16.38 -6.56
C ASP A 44 -9.31 14.95 -6.85
N SER A 45 -8.42 13.97 -6.65
CA SER A 45 -8.71 12.55 -6.89
C SER A 45 -9.84 11.99 -6.03
N SER A 46 -10.15 12.66 -4.91
CA SER A 46 -11.28 12.33 -4.04
C SER A 46 -12.64 12.72 -4.67
N ARG A 47 -12.65 13.68 -5.61
CA ARG A 47 -13.85 14.26 -6.24
C ARG A 47 -14.20 13.68 -7.61
N ARG A 48 -13.46 12.65 -8.07
CA ARG A 48 -13.68 12.01 -9.37
C ARG A 48 -15.10 11.49 -9.52
N GLY A 49 -15.71 11.77 -10.66
CA GLY A 49 -17.02 11.22 -11.05
C GLY A 49 -16.97 9.72 -11.28
N LEU A 50 -18.14 9.08 -11.36
CA LEU A 50 -18.24 7.62 -11.53
C LEU A 50 -17.51 7.12 -12.78
N ALA A 51 -17.66 7.79 -13.93
CA ALA A 51 -17.02 7.41 -15.19
C ALA A 51 -15.49 7.39 -15.06
N GLU A 52 -14.90 8.42 -14.45
CA GLU A 52 -13.46 8.49 -14.22
C GLU A 52 -12.99 7.39 -13.25
N ARG A 53 -13.75 7.12 -12.18
CA ARG A 53 -13.44 6.01 -11.26
C ARG A 53 -13.44 4.66 -11.96
N LEU A 54 -14.42 4.41 -12.81
CA LEU A 54 -14.50 3.18 -13.62
C LEU A 54 -13.33 3.08 -14.60
N PHE A 55 -12.97 4.18 -15.27
CA PHE A 55 -11.82 4.22 -16.16
C PHE A 55 -10.51 3.83 -15.44
N PHE A 56 -10.21 4.48 -14.31
CA PHE A 56 -9.02 4.15 -13.51
C PHE A 56 -9.08 2.75 -12.88
N SER A 57 -10.27 2.27 -12.53
CA SER A 57 -10.48 0.88 -12.10
C SER A 57 -10.04 -0.09 -13.19
N SER A 58 -10.46 0.12 -14.44
CA SER A 58 -10.08 -0.74 -15.57
C SER A 58 -8.57 -0.69 -15.85
N LEU A 59 -7.97 0.51 -15.85
CA LEU A 59 -6.51 0.65 -16.03
C LEU A 59 -5.73 -0.05 -14.91
N SER A 60 -6.16 0.12 -13.66
CA SER A 60 -5.50 -0.52 -12.51
C SER A 60 -5.72 -2.01 -12.50
N LEU A 61 -6.87 -2.50 -12.97
CA LEU A 61 -7.10 -3.93 -13.15
C LEU A 61 -6.08 -4.51 -14.13
N GLY A 62 -5.90 -3.88 -15.30
CA GLY A 62 -4.91 -4.30 -16.29
C GLY A 62 -3.47 -4.23 -15.77
N ASP A 63 -3.03 -3.06 -15.29
CA ASP A 63 -1.66 -2.86 -14.78
C ASP A 63 -1.34 -3.77 -13.58
N GLY A 64 -2.30 -3.91 -12.65
CA GLY A 64 -2.16 -4.81 -11.52
C GLY A 64 -1.97 -6.25 -11.96
N TRP A 65 -2.76 -6.74 -12.91
CA TRP A 65 -2.60 -8.09 -13.44
C TRP A 65 -1.30 -8.27 -14.22
N VAL A 66 -0.86 -7.28 -15.00
CA VAL A 66 0.46 -7.32 -15.64
C VAL A 66 1.55 -7.50 -14.58
N LYS A 67 1.52 -6.73 -13.49
CA LYS A 67 2.52 -6.83 -12.41
C LYS A 67 2.45 -8.11 -11.60
N LEU A 68 1.25 -8.66 -11.38
CA LEU A 68 1.07 -9.91 -10.63
C LEU A 68 1.40 -11.15 -11.48
N ALA A 69 1.09 -11.10 -12.78
CA ALA A 69 1.32 -12.19 -13.72
C ALA A 69 2.76 -12.21 -14.26
N TRP A 70 3.41 -11.03 -14.39
CA TRP A 70 4.77 -10.92 -14.90
C TRP A 70 5.79 -11.82 -14.18
N PRO A 71 5.83 -11.86 -12.82
CA PRO A 71 6.69 -12.80 -12.10
C PRO A 71 6.37 -14.27 -12.39
N LEU A 72 5.11 -14.60 -12.69
CA LEU A 72 4.66 -15.96 -12.94
C LEU A 72 4.95 -16.43 -14.38
N LYS A 73 5.24 -15.52 -15.31
CA LYS A 73 5.59 -15.81 -16.71
C LYS A 73 4.60 -16.82 -17.33
N ALA A 74 5.11 -17.93 -17.87
CA ALA A 74 4.33 -18.98 -18.52
C ALA A 74 3.34 -19.71 -17.58
N LEU A 75 3.50 -19.59 -16.25
CA LEU A 75 2.55 -20.15 -15.30
C LEU A 75 1.25 -19.34 -15.22
N ALA A 76 1.29 -18.03 -15.49
CA ALA A 76 0.11 -17.18 -15.38
C ALA A 76 -1.05 -17.63 -16.30
N PRO A 77 -0.85 -17.91 -17.60
CA PRO A 77 -1.91 -18.44 -18.46
C PRO A 77 -2.50 -19.77 -17.97
N ALA A 78 -1.67 -20.68 -17.46
CA ALA A 78 -2.14 -21.96 -16.93
C ALA A 78 -3.01 -21.76 -15.68
N LEU A 79 -2.56 -20.94 -14.73
CA LEU A 79 -3.35 -20.59 -13.55
C LEU A 79 -4.63 -19.87 -13.93
N ALA A 80 -4.61 -18.98 -14.94
CA ALA A 80 -5.81 -18.33 -15.44
C ALA A 80 -6.83 -19.33 -15.99
N ALA A 81 -6.38 -20.33 -16.75
CA ALA A 81 -7.25 -21.42 -17.22
C ALA A 81 -7.88 -22.20 -16.06
N GLY A 82 -7.09 -22.46 -15.01
CA GLY A 82 -7.58 -23.06 -13.76
C GLY A 82 -8.64 -22.19 -13.07
N VAL A 83 -8.40 -20.89 -12.93
CA VAL A 83 -9.39 -19.96 -12.34
C VAL A 83 -10.70 -19.97 -13.12
N VAL A 84 -10.62 -19.88 -14.46
CA VAL A 84 -11.80 -19.93 -15.34
C VAL A 84 -12.57 -21.23 -15.14
N TRP A 85 -11.85 -22.37 -15.09
CA TRP A 85 -12.46 -23.66 -14.82
C TRP A 85 -13.16 -23.69 -13.45
N GLN A 86 -12.50 -23.23 -12.39
CA GLN A 86 -13.06 -23.24 -11.04
C GLN A 86 -14.31 -22.38 -10.93
N VAL A 87 -14.31 -21.19 -11.54
CA VAL A 87 -15.49 -20.31 -11.58
C VAL A 87 -16.62 -20.96 -12.38
N GLY A 88 -16.31 -21.59 -13.52
CA GLY A 88 -17.30 -22.32 -14.32
C GLY A 88 -17.93 -23.50 -13.56
N SER A 89 -17.10 -24.30 -12.88
CA SER A 89 -17.54 -25.40 -12.01
C SER A 89 -18.44 -24.90 -10.87
N ALA A 90 -18.05 -23.81 -10.21
CA ALA A 90 -18.80 -23.22 -9.11
C ALA A 90 -20.16 -22.67 -9.56
N VAL A 91 -20.20 -21.97 -10.70
CA VAL A 91 -21.45 -21.46 -11.29
C VAL A 91 -22.37 -22.61 -11.71
N LYS A 92 -21.81 -23.69 -12.29
CA LYS A 92 -22.59 -24.88 -12.64
C LYS A 92 -23.18 -25.55 -11.39
N ALA A 93 -22.37 -25.76 -10.35
CA ALA A 93 -22.83 -26.35 -9.09
C ALA A 93 -23.90 -25.50 -8.40
N ALA A 94 -23.81 -24.17 -8.48
CA ALA A 94 -24.81 -23.25 -7.92
C ALA A 94 -26.17 -23.32 -8.65
N ARG A 95 -26.24 -23.90 -9.85
CA ARG A 95 -27.49 -24.09 -10.60
C ARG A 95 -28.22 -25.39 -10.24
N ASP A 96 -27.56 -26.34 -9.56
CA ASP A 96 -28.17 -27.61 -9.18
C ASP A 96 -29.13 -27.42 -7.99
N PRO A 97 -30.43 -27.79 -8.13
CA PRO A 97 -31.39 -27.69 -7.04
C PRO A 97 -30.96 -28.56 -5.85
N GLY A 98 -30.73 -27.92 -4.69
CA GLY A 98 -30.32 -28.61 -3.46
C GLY A 98 -28.81 -28.66 -3.20
N ALA A 99 -27.97 -28.13 -4.11
CA ALA A 99 -26.56 -27.97 -3.83
C ALA A 99 -26.34 -26.95 -2.70
N PRO A 100 -25.43 -27.21 -1.73
CA PRO A 100 -25.09 -26.22 -0.73
C PRO A 100 -24.47 -25.00 -1.42
N LEU A 101 -25.00 -23.81 -1.16
CA LEU A 101 -24.52 -22.57 -1.77
C LEU A 101 -23.17 -22.10 -1.20
N TRP A 102 -22.79 -22.57 -0.01
CA TRP A 102 -21.62 -22.09 0.72
C TRP A 102 -20.29 -22.26 -0.05
N PRO A 103 -19.98 -23.41 -0.68
CA PRO A 103 -18.79 -23.55 -1.51
C PRO A 103 -18.79 -22.60 -2.71
N ALA A 104 -19.92 -22.44 -3.40
CA ALA A 104 -20.04 -21.53 -4.53
C ALA A 104 -19.84 -20.07 -4.10
N PHE A 105 -20.42 -19.69 -2.96
CA PHE A 105 -20.23 -18.37 -2.36
C PHE A 105 -18.77 -18.11 -1.99
N GLY A 106 -18.08 -19.08 -1.38
CA GLY A 106 -16.64 -18.97 -1.07
C GLY A 106 -15.78 -18.75 -2.31
N TRP A 107 -16.07 -19.48 -3.40
CA TRP A 107 -15.37 -19.29 -4.68
C TRP A 107 -15.69 -17.94 -5.33
N VAL A 108 -16.93 -17.46 -5.24
CA VAL A 108 -17.29 -16.12 -5.71
C VAL A 108 -16.55 -15.03 -4.92
N LEU A 109 -16.41 -15.18 -3.61
CA LEU A 109 -15.62 -14.25 -2.79
C LEU A 109 -14.14 -14.24 -3.18
N LEU A 110 -13.55 -15.43 -3.34
CA LEU A 110 -12.14 -15.56 -3.77
C LEU A 110 -11.93 -15.02 -5.19
N ALA A 111 -12.86 -15.27 -6.12
CA ALA A 111 -12.84 -14.70 -7.46
C ALA A 111 -13.05 -13.18 -7.44
N GLY A 112 -13.90 -12.66 -6.55
CA GLY A 112 -14.05 -11.24 -6.30
C GLY A 112 -12.75 -10.59 -5.83
N TYR A 113 -11.93 -11.32 -5.06
CA TYR A 113 -10.61 -10.86 -4.63
C TYR A 113 -9.64 -10.64 -5.81
N LEU A 114 -9.85 -11.33 -6.93
CA LEU A 114 -9.09 -11.13 -8.18
C LEU A 114 -9.35 -9.76 -8.83
N PHE A 115 -10.43 -9.08 -8.44
CA PHE A 115 -10.74 -7.72 -8.87
C PHE A 115 -10.18 -6.64 -7.94
N LEU A 116 -9.46 -7.01 -6.87
CA LEU A 116 -8.88 -6.05 -5.93
C LEU A 116 -8.03 -4.95 -6.61
N PRO A 117 -7.24 -5.23 -7.67
CA PRO A 117 -6.54 -4.15 -8.38
C PRO A 117 -7.49 -3.13 -9.02
N GLY A 118 -8.66 -3.57 -9.50
CA GLY A 118 -9.71 -2.69 -9.99
C GLY A 118 -10.38 -1.90 -8.87
N VAL A 119 -10.75 -2.55 -7.76
CA VAL A 119 -11.28 -1.88 -6.55
C VAL A 119 -10.31 -0.80 -6.06
N TYR A 120 -9.02 -1.08 -6.13
CA TYR A 120 -7.97 -0.13 -5.81
C TYR A 120 -7.93 1.03 -6.82
N GLY A 121 -7.98 0.81 -8.13
CA GLY A 121 -8.07 1.92 -9.10
C GLY A 121 -9.34 2.77 -8.96
N PHE A 122 -10.45 2.12 -8.59
CA PHE A 122 -11.72 2.79 -8.30
C PHE A 122 -11.60 3.71 -7.08
N SER A 123 -10.92 3.23 -6.03
CA SER A 123 -10.88 3.90 -4.71
C SER A 123 -9.63 4.75 -4.48
N PHE A 124 -8.52 4.45 -5.16
CA PHE A 124 -7.15 4.92 -4.92
C PHE A 124 -6.41 5.22 -6.23
N PRO A 125 -6.67 6.39 -6.82
CA PRO A 125 -6.06 6.82 -8.08
C PRO A 125 -4.69 7.44 -7.80
N VAL A 126 -3.75 6.65 -7.30
CA VAL A 126 -2.41 7.14 -7.02
C VAL A 126 -1.53 6.80 -8.19
N HIS A 127 -0.86 7.82 -8.70
CA HIS A 127 0.03 7.71 -9.84
C HIS A 127 1.48 7.53 -9.36
N PRO A 128 2.26 6.64 -9.99
CA PRO A 128 1.82 5.64 -10.98
C PRO A 128 0.98 4.52 -10.32
N PRO A 129 0.01 3.92 -11.06
CA PRO A 129 -0.75 2.77 -10.56
C PRO A 129 0.22 1.70 -10.07
N PHE A 130 0.01 1.17 -8.85
CA PHE A 130 0.87 0.18 -8.19
C PHE A 130 2.39 0.41 -8.36
N GLY A 131 2.86 1.65 -8.23
CA GLY A 131 4.30 1.96 -8.18
C GLY A 131 4.90 1.78 -6.79
N GLY A 132 6.17 1.37 -6.71
CA GLY A 132 6.94 1.27 -5.47
C GLY A 132 6.21 0.50 -4.37
N TYR A 133 5.94 1.15 -3.25
CA TYR A 133 5.30 0.57 -2.07
C TYR A 133 3.84 0.13 -2.25
N TYR A 134 3.17 0.50 -3.35
CA TYR A 134 1.74 0.22 -3.53
C TYR A 134 1.45 -1.20 -4.06
N VAL A 135 2.44 -1.90 -4.63
CA VAL A 135 2.30 -3.32 -5.05
C VAL A 135 1.88 -4.22 -3.89
N ARG A 136 2.33 -3.93 -2.65
CA ARG A 136 2.00 -4.75 -1.48
C ARG A 136 0.50 -4.85 -1.20
N TYR A 137 -0.30 -3.90 -1.66
CA TYR A 137 -1.75 -3.92 -1.48
C TYR A 137 -2.46 -4.92 -2.40
N ILE A 138 -1.80 -5.34 -3.49
CA ILE A 138 -2.31 -6.34 -4.43
C ILE A 138 -1.50 -7.64 -4.39
N ALA A 139 -0.38 -7.70 -3.69
CA ALA A 139 0.41 -8.92 -3.52
C ALA A 139 -0.41 -10.13 -3.02
N PRO A 140 -1.37 -9.98 -2.06
CA PRO A 140 -2.21 -11.10 -1.66
C PRO A 140 -3.08 -11.68 -2.78
N VAL A 141 -3.39 -10.90 -3.82
CA VAL A 141 -4.15 -11.36 -5.00
C VAL A 141 -3.39 -12.47 -5.73
N GLN A 142 -2.06 -12.40 -5.76
CA GLN A 142 -1.24 -13.44 -6.39
C GLN A 142 -1.40 -14.78 -5.67
N ALA A 143 -1.47 -14.78 -4.34
CA ALA A 143 -1.68 -16.00 -3.56
C ALA A 143 -3.05 -16.63 -3.86
N VAL A 144 -4.10 -15.81 -3.88
CA VAL A 144 -5.45 -16.27 -4.25
C VAL A 144 -5.48 -16.81 -5.68
N PHE A 145 -4.86 -16.10 -6.62
CA PHE A 145 -4.74 -16.52 -8.01
C PHE A 145 -4.06 -17.90 -8.16
N ILE A 146 -2.96 -18.11 -7.43
CA ILE A 146 -2.26 -19.40 -7.43
C ILE A 146 -3.14 -20.49 -6.82
N ILE A 147 -3.75 -20.26 -5.66
CA ILE A 147 -4.55 -21.28 -4.97
C ILE A 147 -5.77 -21.68 -5.82
N VAL A 148 -6.55 -20.70 -6.28
CA VAL A 148 -7.75 -20.92 -7.10
C VAL A 148 -7.36 -21.53 -8.45
N GLY A 149 -6.32 -21.00 -9.10
CA GLY A 149 -5.81 -21.50 -10.37
C GLY A 149 -5.33 -22.95 -10.27
N MET A 150 -4.63 -23.30 -9.19
CA MET A 150 -4.18 -24.67 -8.96
C MET A 150 -5.33 -25.64 -8.70
N ALA A 151 -6.31 -25.25 -7.88
CA ALA A 151 -7.50 -26.06 -7.65
C ALA A 151 -8.21 -26.38 -8.97
N GLY A 152 -8.41 -25.36 -9.81
CA GLY A 152 -9.05 -25.53 -11.10
C GLY A 152 -8.23 -26.34 -12.10
N LEU A 153 -6.90 -26.21 -12.11
CA LEU A 153 -6.03 -27.05 -12.95
C LEU A 153 -6.09 -28.54 -12.54
N VAL A 154 -6.18 -28.82 -11.23
CA VAL A 154 -6.35 -30.20 -10.73
C VAL A 154 -7.70 -30.76 -11.14
N GLU A 155 -8.78 -29.99 -11.01
CA GLU A 155 -10.11 -30.39 -11.46
C GLU A 155 -10.17 -30.60 -12.98
N LEU A 156 -9.59 -29.68 -13.75
CA LEU A 156 -9.52 -29.76 -15.21
C LEU A 156 -8.73 -30.99 -15.66
N GLY A 157 -7.60 -31.27 -15.02
CA GLY A 157 -6.80 -32.46 -15.28
C GLY A 157 -7.56 -33.76 -14.95
N ARG A 158 -8.35 -33.77 -13.87
CA ARG A 158 -9.22 -34.91 -13.54
C ARG A 158 -10.30 -35.10 -14.60
N PHE A 159 -10.93 -34.03 -15.05
CA PHE A 159 -11.94 -34.08 -16.11
C PHE A 159 -11.39 -34.69 -17.41
N PHE A 160 -10.22 -34.24 -17.87
CA PHE A 160 -9.59 -34.81 -19.06
C PHE A 160 -9.13 -36.26 -18.84
N ALA A 161 -8.60 -36.59 -17.66
CA ALA A 161 -8.19 -37.95 -17.34
C ALA A 161 -9.39 -38.91 -17.34
N GLU A 162 -10.52 -38.51 -16.77
CA GLU A 162 -11.75 -39.32 -16.76
C GLU A 162 -12.34 -39.49 -18.16
N LYS A 163 -12.22 -38.47 -19.02
CA LYS A 163 -12.79 -38.49 -20.37
C LYS A 163 -11.91 -39.20 -21.41
N TYR A 164 -10.58 -39.20 -21.23
CA TYR A 164 -9.63 -39.60 -22.29
C TYR A 164 -8.53 -40.57 -21.84
N SER A 165 -8.40 -40.94 -20.56
CA SER A 165 -7.34 -41.85 -20.09
C SER A 165 -7.88 -43.18 -19.56
N PRO A 166 -7.18 -44.32 -19.82
CA PRO A 166 -7.53 -45.62 -19.24
C PRO A 166 -7.53 -45.59 -17.69
N PRO A 167 -8.47 -46.29 -17.03
CA PRO A 167 -8.81 -46.10 -15.61
C PRO A 167 -7.73 -46.45 -14.58
N GLU A 168 -6.64 -47.15 -14.94
CA GLU A 168 -5.84 -47.83 -13.92
C GLU A 168 -4.71 -47.04 -13.24
N LYS A 169 -4.15 -45.94 -13.79
CA LYS A 169 -2.93 -45.35 -13.17
C LYS A 169 -2.70 -43.83 -13.17
N ARG A 170 -3.58 -42.99 -13.73
CA ARG A 170 -3.15 -41.59 -14.08
C ARG A 170 -3.81 -40.40 -13.38
N ARG A 171 -4.76 -40.59 -12.45
CA ARG A 171 -5.41 -39.45 -11.75
C ARG A 171 -4.60 -38.81 -10.62
N ARG A 172 -3.80 -39.59 -9.87
CA ARG A 172 -2.99 -39.05 -8.75
C ARG A 172 -1.64 -38.50 -9.21
N ALA A 173 -0.99 -39.13 -10.19
CA ALA A 173 0.35 -38.74 -10.63
C ALA A 173 0.37 -37.37 -11.34
N GLY A 174 -0.65 -37.05 -12.15
CA GLY A 174 -0.71 -35.77 -12.87
C GLY A 174 -0.97 -34.57 -11.95
N ALA A 175 -1.88 -34.70 -10.99
CA ALA A 175 -2.15 -33.65 -10.02
C ALA A 175 -0.94 -33.41 -9.09
N VAL A 176 -0.27 -34.48 -8.66
CA VAL A 176 0.95 -34.39 -7.85
C VAL A 176 2.09 -33.76 -8.66
N ALA A 177 2.28 -34.13 -9.92
CA ALA A 177 3.29 -33.53 -10.79
C ALA A 177 3.03 -32.04 -11.08
N ALA A 178 1.77 -31.64 -11.32
CA ALA A 178 1.40 -30.25 -11.50
C ALA A 178 1.62 -29.43 -10.22
N ALA A 179 1.21 -29.96 -9.06
CA ALA A 179 1.48 -29.34 -7.76
C ALA A 179 2.98 -29.22 -7.49
N ALA A 180 3.77 -30.28 -7.76
CA ALA A 180 5.22 -30.26 -7.60
C ALA A 180 5.90 -29.26 -8.54
N ALA A 181 5.45 -29.14 -9.80
CA ALA A 181 5.99 -28.17 -10.75
C ALA A 181 5.72 -26.71 -10.31
N VAL A 182 4.52 -26.44 -9.77
CA VAL A 182 4.20 -25.10 -9.25
C VAL A 182 4.94 -24.79 -7.96
N ILE A 183 5.07 -25.75 -7.05
CA ILE A 183 5.88 -25.59 -5.82
C ILE A 183 7.34 -25.35 -6.19
N ALA A 184 7.91 -26.13 -7.12
CA ALA A 184 9.28 -25.95 -7.59
C ALA A 184 9.48 -24.59 -8.26
N PHE A 185 8.54 -24.17 -9.11
CA PHE A 185 8.58 -22.85 -9.74
C PHE A 185 8.46 -21.72 -8.71
N GLN A 186 7.59 -21.84 -7.71
CA GLN A 186 7.48 -20.84 -6.65
C GLN A 186 8.71 -20.81 -5.75
N GLY A 187 9.29 -21.97 -5.42
CA GLY A 187 10.57 -22.05 -4.72
C GLY A 187 11.68 -21.36 -5.51
N TRP A 188 11.72 -21.56 -6.83
CA TRP A 188 12.65 -20.86 -7.73
C TRP A 188 12.38 -19.34 -7.76
N MET A 189 11.14 -18.90 -7.85
CA MET A 189 10.80 -17.47 -7.80
C MET A 189 11.19 -16.81 -6.47
N TRP A 190 10.94 -17.49 -5.36
CA TRP A 190 11.29 -17.02 -4.02
C TRP A 190 12.79 -16.89 -3.84
N SER A 191 13.61 -17.71 -4.50
CA SER A 191 15.07 -17.61 -4.41
C SER A 191 15.62 -16.28 -4.94
N PHE A 192 14.90 -15.58 -5.83
CA PHE A 192 15.26 -14.23 -6.29
C PHE A 192 14.57 -13.11 -5.52
N GLN A 193 13.29 -13.29 -5.17
CA GLN A 193 12.53 -12.25 -4.48
C GLN A 193 12.93 -12.10 -3.02
N PHE A 194 13.25 -13.21 -2.34
CA PHE A 194 13.56 -13.20 -0.92
C PHE A 194 14.86 -12.43 -0.61
N PRO A 195 15.98 -12.60 -1.34
CA PRO A 195 17.18 -11.79 -1.12
C PRO A 195 16.92 -10.29 -1.30
N ALA A 196 16.21 -9.89 -2.38
CA ALA A 196 15.88 -8.49 -2.63
C ALA A 196 14.96 -7.91 -1.54
N ALA A 197 13.95 -8.66 -1.11
CA ALA A 197 13.07 -8.25 -0.02
C ALA A 197 13.82 -8.14 1.31
N LEU A 198 14.73 -9.08 1.59
CA LEU A 198 15.58 -9.09 2.78
C LEU A 198 16.56 -7.91 2.78
N GLU A 199 17.12 -7.55 1.63
CA GLU A 199 17.97 -6.38 1.47
C GLU A 199 17.21 -5.09 1.78
N VAL A 200 16.02 -4.90 1.18
CA VAL A 200 15.16 -3.74 1.48
C VAL A 200 14.79 -3.69 2.96
N PHE A 201 14.42 -4.85 3.54
CA PHE A 201 14.11 -4.94 4.97
C PHE A 201 15.30 -4.52 5.83
N ARG A 202 16.50 -5.08 5.57
CA ARG A 202 17.73 -4.73 6.30
C ARG A 202 18.05 -3.24 6.16
N ARG A 203 17.92 -2.67 4.96
CA ARG A 203 18.15 -1.25 4.72
C ARG A 203 17.18 -0.37 5.53
N GLU A 204 15.88 -0.66 5.49
CA GLU A 204 14.89 0.11 6.25
C GLU A 204 15.07 -0.03 7.77
N VAL A 205 15.43 -1.22 8.26
CA VAL A 205 15.79 -1.42 9.67
C VAL A 205 17.01 -0.57 10.03
N THR A 206 18.09 -0.62 9.25
CA THR A 206 19.29 0.20 9.48
C THR A 206 18.98 1.70 9.49
N LEU A 207 18.18 2.19 8.54
CA LEU A 207 17.76 3.60 8.50
C LEU A 207 16.93 3.98 9.73
N ASN A 208 16.05 3.08 10.19
CA ASN A 208 15.21 3.30 11.36
C ASN A 208 15.99 3.25 12.68
N THR A 209 16.89 2.29 12.85
CA THR A 209 17.63 2.12 14.11
C THR A 209 18.86 3.03 14.22
N GLY A 210 19.36 3.53 13.08
CA GLY A 210 20.42 4.54 12.98
C GLY A 210 19.84 5.92 12.70
N LEU A 211 20.02 6.40 11.47
CA LEU A 211 19.83 7.80 11.07
C LEU A 211 18.52 8.46 11.53
N ARG A 212 17.37 7.79 11.37
CA ARG A 212 16.06 8.33 11.78
C ARG A 212 15.93 8.42 13.30
N ARG A 213 16.46 7.44 14.04
CA ARG A 213 16.50 7.45 15.50
C ARG A 213 17.45 8.55 16.01
N GLU A 214 18.62 8.69 15.41
CA GLU A 214 19.58 9.75 15.73
C GLU A 214 18.97 11.14 15.53
N ALA A 215 18.22 11.36 14.44
CA ALA A 215 17.49 12.61 14.23
C ALA A 215 16.45 12.89 15.30
N GLY A 216 15.68 11.88 15.71
CA GLY A 216 14.73 12.01 16.82
C GLY A 216 15.43 12.35 18.13
N LEU A 217 16.48 11.61 18.51
CA LEU A 217 17.25 11.89 19.73
C LEU A 217 17.92 13.27 19.71
N TRP A 218 18.40 13.71 18.55
CA TRP A 218 18.95 15.06 18.40
C TRP A 218 17.89 16.12 18.67
N LEU A 219 16.68 15.97 18.09
CA LEU A 219 15.57 16.89 18.36
C LEU A 219 15.16 16.89 19.82
N ASN A 220 15.13 15.72 20.47
CA ASN A 220 14.83 15.63 21.89
C ASN A 220 15.79 16.48 22.74
N ALA A 221 17.07 16.49 22.37
CA ALA A 221 18.10 17.24 23.09
C ALA A 221 18.10 18.76 22.78
N HIS A 222 17.64 19.19 21.59
CA HIS A 222 17.82 20.58 21.12
C HIS A 222 16.51 21.36 20.92
N ALA A 223 15.38 20.70 20.69
CA ALA A 223 14.08 21.34 20.55
C ALA A 223 13.42 21.49 21.94
N PRO A 224 12.91 22.66 22.34
CA PRO A 224 12.10 22.79 23.55
C PRO A 224 10.88 21.85 23.56
N PRO A 225 10.46 21.28 24.71
CA PRO A 225 9.31 20.38 24.82
C PRO A 225 7.98 20.94 24.30
N THR A 226 7.83 22.27 24.33
CA THR A 226 6.64 22.98 23.86
C THR A 226 6.62 23.21 22.35
N GLU A 227 7.76 23.06 21.67
CA GLU A 227 7.87 23.29 20.24
C GLU A 227 7.44 22.06 19.44
N ARG A 228 6.88 22.32 18.25
CA ARG A 228 6.35 21.28 17.36
C ARG A 228 7.31 21.00 16.22
N VAL A 229 7.34 19.73 15.81
CA VAL A 229 8.22 19.23 14.75
C VAL A 229 7.38 18.83 13.54
N MET A 230 7.62 19.45 12.39
CA MET A 230 7.10 18.97 11.11
C MET A 230 8.06 17.93 10.55
N VAL A 231 7.60 16.71 10.37
CA VAL A 231 8.35 15.63 9.76
C VAL A 231 7.91 15.47 8.31
N GLY A 232 8.87 15.52 7.40
CA GLY A 232 8.65 15.22 5.98
C GLY A 232 8.41 13.73 5.73
N TYR A 233 8.72 13.25 4.54
CA TYR A 233 8.63 11.82 4.19
C TYR A 233 9.72 10.95 4.88
N THR A 234 10.13 11.31 6.09
CA THR A 234 11.30 10.83 6.82
C THR A 234 10.91 10.06 8.07
N GLY A 235 10.52 8.80 7.90
CA GLY A 235 10.40 7.88 9.02
C GLY A 235 9.61 8.42 10.22
N LEU A 236 8.49 9.13 9.95
CA LEU A 236 7.63 9.81 10.92
C LEU A 236 7.52 9.10 12.27
N GLY A 237 7.25 7.78 12.24
CA GLY A 237 7.08 6.99 13.45
C GLY A 237 8.34 6.92 14.32
N VAL A 238 9.53 6.83 13.73
CA VAL A 238 10.80 6.77 14.47
C VAL A 238 11.22 8.14 14.94
N VAL A 239 11.28 9.12 14.04
CA VAL A 239 11.69 10.49 14.39
C VAL A 239 10.76 11.05 15.45
N GLY A 240 9.44 10.92 15.26
CA GLY A 240 8.46 11.45 16.19
C GLY A 240 8.46 10.75 17.55
N TYR A 241 8.67 9.44 17.59
CA TYR A 241 8.79 8.70 18.85
C TYR A 241 10.01 9.16 19.66
N TYR A 242 11.19 9.25 19.03
CA TYR A 242 12.43 9.60 19.74
C TYR A 242 12.60 11.09 19.99
N ALA A 243 11.95 11.97 19.20
CA ALA A 243 11.96 13.41 19.45
C ALA A 243 11.24 13.79 20.73
N ASP A 244 10.22 13.02 21.14
CA ASP A 244 9.35 13.35 22.28
C ASP A 244 8.77 14.76 22.17
N ARG A 245 8.38 15.14 20.95
CA ARG A 245 7.72 16.41 20.61
C ARG A 245 6.45 16.12 19.85
N TYR A 246 5.49 17.04 19.91
CA TYR A 246 4.30 16.93 19.09
C TYR A 246 4.69 17.01 17.61
N CYS A 247 4.42 15.94 16.88
CA CYS A 247 4.81 15.79 15.49
C CYS A 247 3.65 16.09 14.54
N LEU A 248 3.96 16.89 13.54
CA LEU A 248 3.15 17.17 12.38
C LEU A 248 3.71 16.38 11.19
N ASP A 249 2.85 15.91 10.30
CA ASP A 249 3.21 15.01 9.20
C ASP A 249 2.80 15.58 7.84
N VAL A 250 3.79 15.78 6.96
CA VAL A 250 3.55 16.15 5.55
C VAL A 250 2.74 15.07 4.82
N GLY A 251 2.91 13.80 5.18
CA GLY A 251 2.16 12.69 4.61
C GLY A 251 0.68 12.65 5.00
N ALA A 252 0.27 13.48 5.97
CA ALA A 252 -1.09 13.54 6.50
C ALA A 252 -1.62 12.20 7.03
N LEU A 253 -0.73 11.34 7.53
CA LEU A 253 -1.04 10.04 8.10
C LEU A 253 -1.58 10.15 9.52
N ILE A 254 -1.11 11.14 10.29
CA ILE A 254 -1.50 11.34 11.70
C ILE A 254 -2.19 12.69 11.97
N ASN A 255 -2.11 13.66 11.04
CA ASN A 255 -2.75 14.98 11.17
C ASN A 255 -3.73 15.23 10.00
N PRO A 256 -4.99 14.77 10.07
CA PRO A 256 -5.96 14.94 8.98
C PRO A 256 -6.38 16.41 8.76
N ASP A 257 -6.07 17.29 9.70
CA ASP A 257 -6.35 18.72 9.64
C ASP A 257 -5.46 19.50 8.66
N ILE A 258 -4.46 18.87 8.05
CA ILE A 258 -3.74 19.41 6.89
C ILE A 258 -4.54 19.27 5.58
N PHE A 259 -5.59 18.43 5.53
CA PHE A 259 -6.36 18.20 4.31
C PHE A 259 -6.98 19.46 3.68
N PRO A 260 -7.52 20.44 4.43
CA PRO A 260 -8.00 21.69 3.85
C PRO A 260 -6.93 22.44 3.06
N TYR A 261 -5.69 22.47 3.56
CA TYR A 261 -4.53 23.10 2.90
C TYR A 261 -4.17 22.38 1.60
N TYR A 262 -4.18 21.04 1.59
CA TYR A 262 -3.95 20.29 0.35
C TYR A 262 -5.07 20.42 -0.67
N ARG A 263 -6.32 20.50 -0.21
CA ARG A 263 -7.46 20.69 -1.11
C ARG A 263 -7.44 22.05 -1.81
N SER A 264 -6.98 23.12 -1.16
CA SER A 264 -6.84 24.44 -1.79
C SER A 264 -5.63 24.51 -2.74
N ALA A 265 -4.56 23.77 -2.45
CA ALA A 265 -3.36 23.73 -3.28
C ALA A 265 -3.55 23.02 -4.65
N GLY A 266 -4.43 22.01 -4.70
CA GLY A 266 -4.62 21.17 -5.89
C GLY A 266 -3.37 20.34 -6.23
N ARG A 267 -3.07 20.16 -7.52
CA ARG A 267 -1.89 19.40 -8.01
C ARG A 267 -0.63 20.25 -8.24
N ALA A 268 -0.72 21.57 -8.10
CA ALA A 268 0.42 22.45 -8.39
C ALA A 268 1.46 22.40 -7.26
N MET A 269 2.69 21.99 -7.61
CA MET A 269 3.77 21.76 -6.65
C MET A 269 4.06 22.98 -5.77
N GLU A 270 4.14 24.17 -6.38
CA GLU A 270 4.41 25.40 -5.67
C GLU A 270 3.28 25.80 -4.70
N LYS A 271 2.02 25.66 -5.14
CA LYS A 271 0.87 25.90 -4.26
C LYS A 271 0.86 24.93 -3.08
N ARG A 272 1.30 23.70 -3.31
CA ARG A 272 1.39 22.69 -2.27
C ARG A 272 2.51 22.97 -1.27
N ARG A 273 3.67 23.42 -1.74
CA ARG A 273 4.76 23.90 -0.89
C ARG A 273 4.26 25.03 0.01
N GLN A 274 3.58 26.01 -0.59
CA GLN A 274 2.99 27.13 0.16
C GLN A 274 1.95 26.65 1.19
N ALA A 275 1.09 25.72 0.82
CA ALA A 275 0.10 25.14 1.74
C ALA A 275 0.73 24.40 2.93
N ILE A 276 1.87 23.72 2.73
CA ILE A 276 2.64 23.11 3.82
C ILE A 276 3.20 24.19 4.74
N LEU A 277 3.76 25.26 4.18
CA LEU A 277 4.31 26.38 4.96
C LEU A 277 3.23 27.12 5.75
N ASP A 278 2.07 27.36 5.16
CA ASP A 278 0.93 27.96 5.83
C ASP A 278 0.45 27.07 6.98
N TYR A 279 0.33 25.76 6.75
CA TYR A 279 -0.01 24.81 7.81
C TYR A 279 1.03 24.80 8.93
N MET A 280 2.33 24.78 8.59
CA MET A 280 3.40 24.81 9.57
C MET A 280 3.37 26.09 10.41
N ARG A 281 3.14 27.26 9.79
CA ARG A 281 2.97 28.54 10.49
C ARG A 281 1.75 28.51 11.41
N ASP A 282 0.60 28.12 10.88
CA ASP A 282 -0.67 28.13 11.62
C ASP A 282 -0.67 27.12 12.78
N ARG A 283 0.19 26.09 12.70
CA ARG A 283 0.42 25.12 13.77
C ARG A 283 1.64 25.40 14.62
N ASP A 284 2.33 26.51 14.41
CA ASP A 284 3.55 26.91 15.12
C ASP A 284 4.63 25.80 15.12
N ALA A 285 4.86 25.19 13.95
CA ALA A 285 5.91 24.20 13.75
C ALA A 285 7.28 24.90 13.68
N ARG A 286 8.06 24.82 14.75
CA ARG A 286 9.37 25.50 14.87
C ARG A 286 10.55 24.66 14.39
N TRP A 287 10.29 23.40 14.05
CA TRP A 287 11.30 22.49 13.49
C TRP A 287 10.77 21.80 12.25
N TYR A 288 11.66 21.58 11.30
CA TYR A 288 11.40 20.76 10.12
C TYR A 288 12.50 19.72 9.93
N VAL A 289 12.09 18.49 9.66
CA VAL A 289 13.00 17.35 9.46
C VAL A 289 12.74 16.74 8.10
N SER A 290 13.76 16.72 7.25
CA SER A 290 13.67 16.14 5.91
C SER A 290 14.89 15.28 5.61
N PHE A 291 14.79 14.40 4.62
CA PHE A 291 15.97 13.84 3.99
C PHE A 291 16.60 14.91 3.10
N PHE A 292 17.89 14.77 2.84
CA PHE A 292 18.53 15.50 1.76
C PHE A 292 17.99 14.99 0.42
N PHE A 293 17.49 15.90 -0.40
CA PHE A 293 17.19 15.64 -1.79
C PHE A 293 18.18 16.44 -2.62
N PRO A 294 19.03 15.80 -3.46
CA PRO A 294 19.81 16.51 -4.45
C PRO A 294 18.88 17.40 -5.27
N THR A 295 19.25 18.67 -5.42
CA THR A 295 18.49 19.68 -6.16
C THR A 295 18.01 19.12 -7.50
N GLY A 296 16.68 19.05 -7.69
CA GLY A 296 16.03 18.57 -8.92
C GLY A 296 15.34 17.21 -8.84
N ALA A 297 15.56 16.39 -7.79
CA ALA A 297 15.04 15.02 -7.76
C ALA A 297 13.55 14.89 -7.35
N ASN A 298 12.98 15.86 -6.64
CA ASN A 298 11.55 15.89 -6.34
C ASN A 298 11.03 17.34 -6.16
N PRO A 299 10.27 17.89 -7.12
CA PRO A 299 9.76 19.26 -7.04
C PRO A 299 8.73 19.47 -5.91
N LEU A 300 8.27 18.40 -5.25
CA LEU A 300 7.45 18.49 -4.02
C LEU A 300 8.24 18.96 -2.79
N VAL A 301 9.57 18.86 -2.82
CA VAL A 301 10.45 19.19 -1.70
C VAL A 301 11.56 20.09 -2.25
N ALA A 302 11.24 21.36 -2.51
CA ALA A 302 12.27 22.37 -2.71
C ALA A 302 13.24 22.31 -1.52
N ASP A 303 14.54 22.46 -1.77
CA ASP A 303 15.53 22.48 -0.68
C ASP A 303 15.13 23.57 0.32
N PRO A 304 14.81 23.22 1.58
CA PRO A 304 14.39 24.19 2.58
C PRO A 304 15.40 25.34 2.77
N SER A 305 16.68 25.09 2.48
CA SER A 305 17.76 26.09 2.57
C SER A 305 17.60 27.26 1.61
N ASN A 306 16.80 27.11 0.56
CA ASN A 306 16.48 28.20 -0.35
C ASN A 306 15.43 29.16 0.23
N ASP A 307 14.84 28.83 1.38
CA ASP A 307 13.86 29.65 2.08
C ASP A 307 14.51 30.22 3.35
N PRO A 308 14.64 31.56 3.47
CA PRO A 308 15.41 32.19 4.55
C PRO A 308 14.82 31.93 5.95
N ARG A 309 13.57 31.44 6.03
CA ARG A 309 12.93 31.03 7.30
C ARG A 309 13.54 29.75 7.88
N PHE A 310 14.20 28.93 7.06
CA PHE A 310 14.75 27.65 7.49
C PHE A 310 16.25 27.79 7.78
N ILE A 311 16.61 27.67 9.04
CA ILE A 311 17.99 27.70 9.51
C ILE A 311 18.42 26.26 9.77
N GLU A 312 19.34 25.73 8.98
CA GLU A 312 19.87 24.37 9.20
C GLU A 312 20.59 24.31 10.55
N ALA A 313 20.06 23.48 11.45
CA ALA A 313 20.58 23.32 12.80
C ALA A 313 21.42 22.03 12.93
N ALA A 314 21.11 21.02 12.11
CA ALA A 314 21.88 19.79 12.06
C ALA A 314 21.78 19.07 10.71
N ARG A 315 22.84 18.35 10.39
CA ARG A 315 22.93 17.40 9.27
C ARG A 315 23.52 16.10 9.79
N LEU A 316 22.76 15.03 9.68
CA LEU A 316 23.10 13.70 10.18
C LEU A 316 23.25 12.73 9.00
N GLY A 317 24.18 11.78 9.09
CA GLY A 317 24.49 10.82 8.01
C GLY A 317 25.92 10.96 7.47
N ARG A 318 26.38 9.96 6.71
CA ARG A 318 27.76 9.93 6.18
C ARG A 318 27.81 10.55 4.78
N ASP A 319 28.45 11.72 4.68
CA ASP A 319 29.50 12.05 3.69
C ASP A 319 29.67 13.59 3.56
N PRO A 320 30.84 14.17 3.86
CA PRO A 320 31.18 15.56 3.52
C PRO A 320 31.27 15.84 2.00
N SER A 321 31.49 14.82 1.15
CA SER A 321 31.49 14.97 -0.32
C SER A 321 30.11 14.90 -0.99
N GLY A 322 29.04 14.67 -0.21
CA GLY A 322 27.66 14.62 -0.67
C GLY A 322 27.05 13.21 -0.57
N PRO A 323 25.74 13.08 -0.37
CA PRO A 323 25.14 11.77 -0.10
C PRO A 323 25.04 10.90 -1.35
N ASP A 324 25.31 9.60 -1.18
CA ASP A 324 25.17 8.57 -2.22
C ASP A 324 23.70 8.37 -2.68
N ASP A 325 22.72 8.69 -1.83
CA ASP A 325 21.29 8.63 -2.15
C ASP A 325 20.44 9.61 -1.31
N ASN A 326 19.15 9.72 -1.63
CA ASN A 326 18.21 10.65 -0.96
C ASN A 326 17.79 10.21 0.45
N TYR A 327 18.37 9.16 1.02
CA TYR A 327 17.92 8.54 2.28
C TYR A 327 19.06 8.34 3.28
N THR A 328 20.32 8.55 2.89
CA THR A 328 21.51 8.41 3.74
C THR A 328 21.85 9.66 4.54
N GLN A 329 21.12 10.76 4.35
CA GLN A 329 21.32 12.01 5.08
C GLN A 329 20.00 12.66 5.51
N VAL A 330 19.90 13.01 6.79
CA VAL A 330 18.78 13.76 7.37
C VAL A 330 19.24 15.18 7.70
N ARG A 331 18.40 16.15 7.37
CA ARG A 331 18.60 17.58 7.66
C ARG A 331 17.51 18.07 8.59
N ILE A 332 17.94 18.82 9.59
CA ILE A 332 17.08 19.36 10.64
C ILE A 332 17.20 20.87 10.60
N PHE A 333 16.06 21.54 10.49
CA PHE A 333 15.97 22.99 10.36
C PHE A 333 15.17 23.55 11.52
N LYS A 334 15.66 24.64 12.12
CA LYS A 334 14.87 25.56 12.94
C LYS A 334 14.10 26.47 11.98
N VAL A 335 12.82 26.72 12.24
CA VAL A 335 11.98 27.56 11.41
C VAL A 335 11.66 28.86 12.14
N ASP A 336 12.01 29.98 11.52
CA ASP A 336 11.64 31.31 11.99
C ASP A 336 10.40 31.82 11.25
N TRP A 337 9.35 32.12 12.02
CA TRP A 337 8.07 32.65 11.52
C TRP A 337 7.94 34.16 11.72
N ARG A 338 8.98 34.82 12.24
CA ARG A 338 8.99 36.27 12.50
C ARG A 338 8.92 37.12 11.24
#